data_AF-A0A1G3UCV1-F1
#
_entry.id   AF-A0A1G3UCV1-F1
#
_cell.length_a   1.000
_cell.length_b   1.000
_cell.length_c   1.000
_cell.angle_alpha   90.00
_cell.angle_beta   90.00
_cell.angle_gamma   90.00
#
_symmetry.space_group_name_H-M   'P 1'
#
loop_
_entity.id
_entity.type
_entity.pdbx_description
1 polymer ?
#
loop_
_entity_poly.entity_id
_entity_poly.type
_entity_poly.pdbx_seq_one_letter_code
_entity_poly.pdbx_strand_id
1 'polypeptide(L)'
;MAKKFNQPLRMCISCRQRDTQNNLTRLQCLDSQLSLFRGNGRSFYICKICLKDDKKVLKALMRQCKSGDRDKFSNILKEIITDDRKS
;
A
#
# COMPACT_ATOMS: atom_id res chain seq x y z
N MET A 1 30.45 14.79 11.13
CA MET A 1 29.69 14.33 9.94
C MET A 1 28.21 14.34 10.29
N ALA A 2 27.40 15.18 9.63
CA ALA A 2 25.97 15.26 9.93
C ALA A 2 25.23 14.04 9.35
N LYS A 3 24.50 13.29 10.19
CA LYS A 3 23.59 12.22 9.74
C LYS A 3 22.46 12.85 8.89
N LYS A 4 22.56 12.78 7.56
CA LYS A 4 21.44 13.13 6.67
C LYS A 4 20.41 12.01 6.67
N PHE A 5 19.43 12.06 7.57
CA PHE A 5 18.23 11.23 7.47
C PHE A 5 17.22 11.87 6.51
N ASN A 6 17.51 11.84 5.21
CA ASN A 6 16.55 12.30 4.22
C ASN A 6 15.58 11.15 3.89
N GLN A 7 14.67 10.82 4.82
CA GLN A 7 13.62 9.85 4.54
C GLN A 7 12.62 10.45 3.55
N PRO A 8 12.38 9.81 2.39
CA PRO A 8 11.44 10.34 1.42
C PRO A 8 10.03 10.44 2.00
N LEU A 9 9.40 11.60 1.88
CA LEU A 9 7.97 11.74 2.09
C LEU A 9 7.21 11.15 0.90
N ARG A 10 6.24 10.29 1.19
CA ARG A 10 5.38 9.62 0.23
C ARG A 10 3.93 9.98 0.51
N MET A 11 3.07 9.80 -0.48
CA MET A 11 1.66 10.17 -0.39
C MET A 11 0.79 8.92 -0.40
N CYS A 12 -0.14 8.85 0.55
CA CYS A 12 -1.18 7.83 0.55
C CYS A 12 -2.09 8.02 -0.67
N ILE A 13 -2.27 6.98 -1.48
CA ILE A 13 -3.13 7.04 -2.67
C ILE A 13 -4.63 7.15 -2.35
N SER A 14 -5.03 6.79 -1.14
CA SER A 14 -6.43 6.79 -0.72
C SER A 14 -6.86 8.17 -0.23
N CYS A 15 -6.13 8.75 0.72
CA CYS A 15 -6.50 10.01 1.38
C CYS A 15 -5.54 11.19 1.12
N ARG A 16 -4.50 11.01 0.30
CA ARG A 16 -3.53 12.06 -0.10
C ARG A 16 -2.69 12.66 1.04
N GLN A 17 -2.82 12.17 2.27
CA GLN A 17 -1.90 12.54 3.37
C GLN A 17 -0.46 12.13 3.03
N ARG A 18 0.50 12.94 3.45
CA ARG A 18 1.93 12.66 3.27
C ARG A 18 2.51 12.17 4.59
N ASP A 19 3.38 11.17 4.51
CA ASP A 19 4.12 10.63 5.65
C ASP A 19 5.47 10.09 5.15
N THR A 20 6.38 9.79 6.08
CA THR A 20 7.65 9.13 5.75
C THR A 20 7.39 7.77 5.10
N GLN A 21 8.26 7.38 4.16
CA GLN A 21 8.12 6.12 3.45
C GLN A 21 7.96 4.91 4.39
N ASN A 22 8.65 4.92 5.53
CA ASN A 22 8.63 3.82 6.50
C ASN A 22 7.30 3.71 7.28
N ASN A 23 6.51 4.79 7.31
CA ASN A 23 5.20 4.81 7.97
C ASN A 23 4.05 4.38 7.04
N LEU A 24 4.32 4.20 5.74
CA LEU A 24 3.33 3.79 4.75
C LEU A 24 3.62 2.38 4.24
N THR A 25 2.56 1.60 4.02
CA THR A 25 2.69 0.28 3.40
C THR A 25 2.87 0.45 1.91
N ARG A 26 3.98 -0.10 1.38
CA ARG A 26 4.33 -0.07 -0.03
C ARG A 26 3.79 -1.31 -0.74
N LEU A 27 2.89 -1.10 -1.68
CA LEU A 27 2.24 -2.15 -2.45
C LEU A 27 2.49 -1.94 -3.95
N GLN A 28 2.21 -2.95 -4.75
CA GLN A 28 2.25 -2.88 -6.21
C GLN A 28 1.10 -3.69 -6.81
N CYS A 29 0.78 -3.42 -8.08
CA CYS A 29 -0.10 -4.28 -8.86
C CYS A 29 0.75 -5.06 -9.84
N LEU A 30 0.67 -6.39 -9.78
CA LEU A 30 1.30 -7.31 -10.74
C LEU A 30 0.18 -8.06 -11.44
N ASP A 31 0.12 -8.00 -12.78
CA ASP A 31 -0.93 -8.64 -13.58
C ASP A 31 -2.36 -8.30 -13.11
N SER A 32 -2.59 -7.03 -12.78
CA SER A 32 -3.85 -6.49 -12.23
C SER A 32 -4.24 -7.05 -10.84
N GLN A 33 -3.30 -7.71 -10.15
CA GLN A 33 -3.48 -8.25 -8.80
C GLN A 33 -2.63 -7.49 -7.79
N LEU A 34 -3.14 -7.35 -6.57
CA LEU A 34 -2.43 -6.70 -5.48
C LEU A 34 -1.25 -7.57 -5.00
N SER A 35 -0.12 -6.96 -4.67
CA SER A 35 1.01 -7.63 -4.01
C SER A 35 1.85 -6.65 -3.20
N LEU A 36 2.68 -7.17 -2.30
CA LEU A 36 3.78 -6.42 -1.69
C LEU A 36 4.79 -5.99 -2.75
N PHE A 37 5.44 -4.85 -2.53
CA PHE A 37 6.46 -4.36 -3.46
C PHE A 37 7.68 -5.28 -3.50
N ARG A 38 8.07 -5.74 -4.70
CA ARG A 38 9.15 -6.73 -4.91
C ARG A 38 10.49 -6.14 -5.35
N GLY A 39 10.68 -4.82 -5.25
CA GLY A 39 11.92 -4.17 -5.68
C GLY A 39 11.89 -3.61 -7.10
N ASN A 40 10.86 -3.91 -7.89
CA ASN A 40 10.73 -3.46 -9.28
C ASN A 40 9.30 -3.04 -9.64
N GLY A 41 9.16 -2.35 -10.77
CA GLY A 41 7.85 -1.94 -11.29
C GLY A 41 7.21 -0.76 -10.55
N ARG A 42 5.93 -0.51 -10.85
CA ARG A 42 5.17 0.63 -10.30
C ARG A 42 4.60 0.27 -8.94
N SER A 43 5.09 0.94 -7.90
CA SER A 43 4.58 0.84 -6.54
C SER A 43 3.75 2.05 -6.14
N PHE A 44 2.94 1.87 -5.11
CA PHE A 44 2.18 2.93 -4.44
C PHE A 44 2.18 2.72 -2.93
N TYR A 45 1.69 3.73 -2.20
CA TYR A 45 1.73 3.77 -0.74
C TYR A 45 0.33 3.99 -0.16
N ILE A 46 0.03 3.27 0.93
CA ILE A 46 -1.21 3.42 1.70
C ILE A 46 -0.85 3.61 3.18
N CYS A 47 -1.49 4.58 3.85
CA CYS A 47 -1.27 4.80 5.27
C CYS A 47 -2.03 3.80 6.14
N LYS A 48 -1.55 3.58 7.36
CA LYS A 48 -2.16 2.67 8.35
C LYS A 48 -3.62 2.98 8.66
N ILE A 49 -4.01 4.26 8.62
CA ILE A 49 -5.40 4.69 8.83
C ILE A 49 -6.29 4.16 7.70
N CYS A 50 -5.87 4.33 6.44
CA CYS A 50 -6.65 3.86 5.30
C CYS A 50 -6.66 2.34 5.19
N LEU A 51 -5.62 1.64 5.62
CA LEU A 51 -5.60 0.17 5.64
C LEU A 51 -6.65 -0.45 6.56
N LYS A 52 -7.12 0.29 7.57
CA LYS A 52 -8.19 -0.15 8.49
C LYS A 52 -9.60 0.20 8.00
N ASP A 53 -9.72 0.91 6.87
CA ASP A 53 -10.99 1.33 6.29
C ASP A 53 -11.20 0.61 4.95
N ASP A 54 -11.85 -0.56 5.02
CA ASP A 54 -12.10 -1.46 3.88
C ASP A 54 -12.71 -0.72 2.68
N LYS A 55 -13.67 0.18 2.94
CA LYS A 55 -14.34 0.92 1.86
C LYS A 55 -13.36 1.84 1.14
N LYS A 56 -12.54 2.60 1.88
CA LYS A 56 -11.55 3.51 1.29
C LYS A 56 -10.41 2.75 0.60
N VAL A 57 -9.87 1.72 1.24
CA VAL A 57 -8.73 0.96 0.69
C VAL A 57 -9.14 0.21 -0.57
N LEU A 58 -10.28 -0.50 -0.58
CA LEU A 58 -10.73 -1.24 -1.76
C LEU A 58 -11.01 -0.29 -2.94
N LYS A 59 -11.62 0.87 -2.70
CA LYS A 59 -11.82 1.88 -3.76
C LYS A 59 -10.48 2.36 -4.36
N ALA A 60 -9.47 2.57 -3.52
CA ALA A 60 -8.15 2.97 -3.99
C ALA A 60 -7.46 1.85 -4.78
N LEU A 61 -7.55 0.60 -4.30
CA LEU A 61 -6.94 -0.58 -4.93
C LEU A 61 -7.55 -0.88 -6.30
N MET A 62 -8.87 -0.87 -6.42
CA MET A 62 -9.56 -1.06 -7.70
C MET A 62 -9.10 -0.05 -8.76
N ARG A 63 -8.93 1.22 -8.36
CA ARG A 63 -8.43 2.27 -9.25
C ARG A 63 -6.98 2.03 -9.67
N GLN A 64 -6.10 1.62 -8.75
CA GLN A 64 -4.68 1.45 -9.09
C GLN A 64 -4.40 0.17 -9.86
N CYS A 65 -5.04 -0.93 -9.50
CA CYS A 65 -4.86 -2.22 -10.18
C CYS A 65 -5.79 -2.39 -11.38
N LYS A 66 -6.62 -1.39 -11.71
CA LYS A 66 -7.55 -1.37 -12.85
C LYS A 66 -8.42 -2.64 -12.92
N SER A 67 -8.91 -3.08 -11.76
CA SER A 67 -9.74 -4.28 -11.62
C SER A 67 -10.90 -4.00 -10.66
N GLY A 68 -12.05 -4.63 -10.89
CA GLY A 68 -13.25 -4.54 -10.05
C GLY A 68 -13.38 -5.64 -9.00
N ASP A 69 -12.41 -6.54 -8.89
CA ASP A 69 -12.48 -7.72 -8.02
C ASP A 69 -12.21 -7.39 -6.55
N ARG A 70 -13.26 -6.93 -5.87
CA ARG A 70 -13.22 -6.46 -4.48
C ARG A 70 -12.85 -7.56 -3.50
N ASP A 71 -13.40 -8.76 -3.70
CA ASP A 71 -13.20 -9.87 -2.77
C ASP A 71 -11.76 -10.37 -2.83
N LYS A 72 -11.19 -10.45 -4.04
CA LYS A 72 -9.77 -10.75 -4.22
C LYS A 72 -8.87 -9.72 -3.55
N PHE A 73 -9.16 -8.43 -3.70
CA PHE A 73 -8.38 -7.39 -3.01
C PHE A 73 -8.51 -7.48 -1.48
N SER A 74 -9.70 -7.77 -0.96
CA SER A 74 -9.93 -7.94 0.48
C SER A 74 -9.14 -9.11 1.04
N ASN A 75 -9.16 -10.25 0.37
CA ASN A 75 -8.46 -11.47 0.79
C ASN A 75 -6.94 -11.27 0.78
N ILE A 76 -6.38 -10.77 -0.33
CA ILE A 76 -4.93 -10.51 -0.44
C ILE A 76 -4.49 -9.45 0.58
N LEU A 77 -5.28 -8.40 0.78
CA LEU A 77 -4.92 -7.37 1.74
C LEU A 77 -4.88 -7.92 3.17
N LYS A 78 -5.83 -8.79 3.55
CA LYS A 78 -5.82 -9.49 4.84
C LYS A 78 -4.55 -10.32 4.99
N GLU A 79 -4.20 -11.13 3.99
CA GLU A 79 -2.97 -11.94 3.99
C GLU A 79 -1.74 -11.07 4.21
N ILE A 80 -1.58 -9.99 3.43
CA ILE A 80 -0.45 -9.06 3.55
C ILE A 80 -0.36 -8.44 4.95
N ILE A 81 -1.49 -8.05 5.55
CA ILE A 81 -1.50 -7.40 6.88
C ILE A 81 -1.29 -8.43 8.01
N THR A 82 -1.73 -9.67 7.84
CA THR A 82 -1.53 -10.74 8.84
C THR A 82 -0.14 -11.33 8.81
N ASP A 83 0.50 -11.41 7.64
CA ASP A 83 1.84 -11.99 7.47
C ASP A 83 2.93 -11.07 8.06
N ASP A 84 2.71 -9.75 8.04
CA ASP A 84 3.56 -8.73 8.68
C ASP A 84 3.73 -8.94 10.20
N ARG A 85 2.91 -9.76 10.85
CA ARG A 85 3.04 -10.07 12.30
C ARG A 85 4.07 -11.16 12.63
N LYS A 86 4.74 -11.74 11.63
CA LYS A 86 5.72 -12.83 11.83
C LYS A 86 7.20 -12.43 11.67
N SER A 87 7.52 -11.14 11.51
CA SER A 87 8.91 -10.67 11.42
C SER A 87 9.30 -9.69 12.52
#